data_AF-A0A6J8CK42-F1
#
_entry.id   AF-A0A6J8CK42-F1
#
_cell.length_a   1.000
_cell.length_b   1.000
_cell.length_c   1.000
_cell.angle_alpha   90.00
_cell.angle_beta   90.00
_cell.angle_gamma   90.00
#
_symmetry.space_group_name_H-M   'P 1'
#
loop_
_entity.id
_entity.type
_entity.pdbx_description
1 polymer ?
#
loop_
_entity_poly.entity_id
_entity_poly.type
_entity_poly.pdbx_seq_one_letter_code
_entity_poly.pdbx_strand_id
1 'polypeptide(L)'
;MKTLTLNQREGNCHMIVQKMAVSNHLAQMRHWITTYCRKTNYKQVISVHDKAKIMYGTKVNSLFINTQSVSIPSDSMAGESGLRQGWALKTKKKRVIFSEAQRKYMQDRFYAGKRTGSKVDPFRAAEEMKNMKEEDQYLLKRNEYLTGQQISSYFSRLAMKDRNSEPGDFKSAEEEDSKLELKIKILQQLAK
;
A
#
# COMPACT_ATOMS: atom_id res chain seq x y z
N MET A 1 39.41 -41.80 -22.67
CA MET A 1 38.97 -40.39 -22.79
C MET A 1 37.73 -40.33 -23.66
N LYS A 2 36.54 -40.17 -23.04
CA LYS A 2 35.32 -39.68 -23.70
C LYS A 2 34.53 -38.92 -22.64
N THR A 3 34.45 -37.60 -22.80
CA THR A 3 33.64 -36.69 -22.00
C THR A 3 32.19 -36.82 -22.44
N LEU A 4 31.27 -37.05 -21.49
CA LEU A 4 29.84 -36.90 -21.70
C LEU A 4 29.34 -35.79 -20.77
N THR A 5 29.04 -34.65 -21.37
CA THR A 5 28.26 -33.56 -20.79
C THR A 5 26.79 -33.98 -20.71
N LEU A 6 26.16 -33.84 -19.54
CA LEU A 6 24.70 -33.75 -19.45
C LEU A 6 24.29 -32.81 -18.31
N ASN A 7 23.87 -31.62 -18.69
CA ASN A 7 22.87 -30.84 -17.96
C ASN A 7 21.70 -31.76 -17.61
N GLN A 8 21.27 -31.76 -16.34
CA GLN A 8 19.88 -31.79 -15.86
C GLN A 8 19.90 -32.24 -14.38
N ARG A 9 19.85 -31.29 -13.44
CA ARG A 9 19.30 -31.52 -12.08
C ARG A 9 19.15 -30.19 -11.33
N GLU A 10 18.54 -29.21 -11.99
CA GLU A 10 17.79 -28.18 -11.24
C GLU A 10 16.54 -28.86 -10.69
N GLY A 11 16.68 -29.38 -9.48
CA GLY A 11 15.66 -30.14 -8.78
C GLY A 11 15.40 -29.53 -7.41
N ASN A 12 14.59 -28.48 -7.39
CA ASN A 12 13.52 -28.32 -6.41
C ASN A 12 13.91 -28.37 -4.91
N CYS A 13 14.56 -27.31 -4.41
CA CYS A 13 14.76 -27.08 -2.97
C CYS A 13 13.45 -26.71 -2.23
N HIS A 14 12.32 -26.63 -2.94
CA HIS A 14 11.07 -26.05 -2.43
C HIS A 14 10.02 -27.06 -1.93
N MET A 15 10.32 -28.36 -1.92
CA MET A 15 9.39 -29.38 -1.39
C MET A 15 10.06 -30.41 -0.48
N ILE A 16 10.51 -29.99 0.69
CA ILE A 16 10.62 -30.89 1.86
C ILE A 16 10.17 -30.12 3.12
N VAL A 17 8.98 -29.53 3.07
CA VAL A 17 8.36 -28.92 4.27
C VAL A 17 6.97 -29.50 4.54
N GLN A 18 6.77 -30.76 4.11
CA GLN A 18 5.49 -31.44 4.27
C GLN A 18 5.69 -32.82 4.87
N LYS A 19 6.21 -32.85 6.11
CA LYS A 19 6.01 -33.91 7.10
C LYS A 19 6.79 -33.55 8.35
N MET A 20 6.08 -33.05 9.36
CA MET A 20 6.16 -33.48 10.76
C MET A 20 5.69 -32.34 11.67
N ALA A 21 4.47 -32.54 12.17
CA ALA A 21 3.89 -31.74 13.22
C ALA A 21 4.57 -32.07 14.57
N VAL A 22 4.96 -30.99 15.25
CA VAL A 22 4.83 -30.79 16.71
C VAL A 22 5.87 -31.47 17.64
N SER A 23 6.65 -30.59 18.27
CA SER A 23 7.32 -30.71 19.58
C SER A 23 8.80 -31.09 19.70
N ASN A 24 9.59 -31.16 18.63
CA ASN A 24 11.06 -31.21 18.82
C ASN A 24 11.91 -30.47 17.77
N HIS A 25 11.27 -29.54 17.06
CA HIS A 25 11.85 -28.83 15.91
C HIS A 25 13.06 -27.95 16.28
N LEU A 26 13.06 -27.30 17.46
CA LEU A 26 14.16 -26.41 17.86
C LEU A 26 15.45 -27.15 18.22
N ALA A 27 15.35 -28.32 18.86
CA ALA A 27 16.51 -29.14 19.23
C ALA A 27 17.12 -29.82 18.00
N GLN A 28 16.28 -30.34 17.10
CA GLN A 28 16.75 -30.95 15.85
C GLN A 28 17.28 -29.90 14.86
N MET A 29 16.68 -28.70 14.79
CA MET A 29 17.22 -27.57 14.03
C MET A 29 18.60 -27.12 14.56
N ARG A 30 18.77 -27.01 15.88
CA ARG A 30 20.08 -26.67 16.48
C ARG A 30 21.12 -27.74 16.20
N HIS A 31 20.76 -29.02 16.29
CA HIS A 31 21.68 -30.12 15.97
C HIS A 31 22.04 -30.14 14.48
N TRP A 32 21.06 -29.93 13.59
CA TRP A 32 21.31 -29.91 12.14
C TRP A 32 22.19 -28.72 11.74
N ILE A 33 21.92 -27.51 12.26
CA ILE A 33 22.78 -26.33 12.04
C ILE A 33 24.19 -26.58 12.58
N THR A 34 24.34 -27.17 13.77
CA THR A 34 25.66 -27.33 14.41
C THR A 34 26.48 -28.48 13.81
N THR A 35 25.85 -29.59 13.41
CA THR A 35 26.54 -30.77 12.87
C THR A 35 26.74 -30.70 11.36
N TYR A 36 25.83 -30.09 10.61
CA TYR A 36 25.97 -29.90 9.17
C TYR A 36 26.96 -28.77 8.85
N CYS A 37 26.95 -27.64 9.59
CA CYS A 37 28.00 -26.60 9.46
C CYS A 37 29.39 -27.07 9.90
N ARG A 38 29.51 -28.14 10.71
CA ARG A 38 30.82 -28.68 11.11
C ARG A 38 31.43 -29.60 10.04
N LYS A 39 30.59 -30.30 9.26
CA LYS A 39 31.04 -31.25 8.22
C LYS A 39 31.35 -30.61 6.88
N THR A 40 30.66 -29.53 6.53
CA THR A 40 31.06 -28.68 5.40
C THR A 40 31.84 -27.51 5.96
N ASN A 41 33.10 -27.31 5.53
CA ASN A 41 33.89 -26.10 5.83
C ASN A 41 33.29 -24.88 5.11
N TYR A 42 31.99 -24.63 5.32
CA TYR A 42 31.32 -23.42 4.94
C TYR A 42 31.63 -22.43 6.06
N LYS A 43 32.83 -21.86 6.03
CA LYS A 43 33.06 -20.58 6.70
C LYS A 43 31.94 -19.68 6.19
N GLN A 44 30.96 -19.35 7.04
CA GLN A 44 30.02 -18.30 6.72
C GLN A 44 30.84 -17.03 6.52
N VAL A 45 31.15 -16.71 5.27
CA VAL A 45 31.71 -15.43 4.88
C VAL A 45 30.54 -14.47 5.03
N ILE A 46 30.36 -13.93 6.23
CA ILE A 46 29.39 -12.87 6.47
C ILE A 46 29.71 -11.76 5.49
N SER A 47 28.75 -11.45 4.61
CA SER A 47 28.90 -10.41 3.59
C SER A 47 29.30 -9.09 4.26
N VAL A 48 30.08 -8.26 3.56
CA VAL A 48 30.43 -6.91 4.04
C VAL A 48 29.17 -6.13 4.42
N HIS A 49 28.08 -6.32 3.67
CA HIS A 49 26.77 -5.74 3.95
C HIS A 49 26.19 -6.19 5.30
N ASP A 50 26.26 -7.48 5.59
CA ASP A 50 25.74 -8.02 6.85
C ASP A 50 26.60 -7.58 8.02
N LYS A 51 27.93 -7.47 7.84
CA LYS A 51 28.83 -6.86 8.84
C LYS A 51 28.44 -5.40 9.10
N ALA A 52 28.16 -4.63 8.07
CA ALA A 52 27.74 -3.23 8.20
C ALA A 52 26.42 -3.11 8.97
N LYS A 53 25.44 -3.98 8.68
CA LYS A 53 24.16 -4.04 9.41
C LYS A 53 24.35 -4.37 10.89
N ILE A 54 25.18 -5.37 11.19
CA ILE A 54 25.47 -5.76 12.57
C ILE A 54 26.16 -4.61 13.31
N MET A 55 27.20 -4.01 12.72
CA MET A 55 27.91 -2.88 13.33
C MET A 55 27.02 -1.64 13.54
N TYR A 56 26.12 -1.37 12.60
CA TYR A 56 25.16 -0.27 12.75
C TYR A 56 24.18 -0.56 13.89
N GLY A 57 23.62 -1.77 13.93
CA GLY A 57 22.69 -2.18 15.00
C GLY A 57 23.33 -2.11 16.38
N THR A 58 24.57 -2.58 16.54
CA THR A 58 25.30 -2.49 17.82
C THR A 58 25.58 -1.05 18.21
N LYS A 59 25.98 -0.19 17.26
CA LYS A 59 26.22 1.23 17.51
C LYS A 59 24.96 1.94 17.97
N VAL A 60 23.83 1.76 17.28
CA VAL A 60 22.54 2.37 17.67
C VAL A 60 22.12 1.90 19.07
N ASN A 61 22.26 0.60 19.37
CA ASN A 61 21.91 0.08 20.69
C ASN A 61 22.82 0.63 21.79
N SER A 62 24.13 0.77 21.54
CA SER A 62 25.05 1.38 22.49
C SER A 62 24.73 2.85 22.78
N LEU A 63 24.31 3.61 21.76
CA LEU A 63 23.88 5.00 21.93
C LEU A 63 22.58 5.08 22.74
N PHE A 64 21.63 4.18 22.46
CA PHE A 64 20.36 4.12 23.17
C PHE A 64 20.53 3.81 24.67
N ILE A 65 21.39 2.83 25.00
CA ILE A 65 21.72 2.48 26.39
C ILE A 65 22.39 3.66 27.12
N ASN A 66 23.23 4.44 26.43
CA ASN A 66 23.95 5.57 27.03
C ASN A 66 23.05 6.82 27.21
N THR A 67 21.95 6.93 26.46
CA THR A 67 20.98 8.05 26.60
C THR A 67 19.96 7.87 27.72
N GLN A 68 19.84 6.67 28.33
CA GLN A 68 18.85 6.41 29.38
C GLN A 68 19.23 6.91 30.77
N SER A 69 20.44 7.46 30.97
CA SER A 69 20.88 7.98 32.28
C SER A 69 20.86 9.51 32.42
N VAL A 70 20.13 10.23 31.56
CA VAL A 70 19.90 11.66 31.75
C VAL A 70 18.54 11.85 32.43
N SER A 71 18.56 11.95 33.76
CA SER A 71 17.44 12.48 34.53
C SER A 71 17.19 13.93 34.08
N ILE A 72 16.09 14.14 33.35
CA ILE A 72 15.62 15.47 32.96
C ILE A 72 15.17 16.20 34.24
N PRO A 73 15.73 17.37 34.59
CA PRO A 73 15.19 18.18 35.67
C PRO A 73 13.78 18.63 35.27
N SER A 74 12.79 18.24 36.08
CA SER A 74 11.41 18.70 35.96
C SER A 74 11.34 20.15 36.41
N ASP A 75 11.71 21.09 35.55
CA ASP A 75 11.44 22.50 35.79
C ASP A 75 10.03 22.86 35.29
N SER A 76 9.20 23.25 36.25
CA SER A 76 7.79 23.53 36.08
C SER A 76 7.63 24.98 35.67
N MET A 77 7.61 25.26 34.37
CA MET A 77 7.27 26.60 33.88
C MET A 77 5.99 26.55 33.06
N ALA A 78 4.93 26.99 33.73
CA ALA A 78 3.67 27.38 33.13
C ALA A 78 3.93 28.44 32.06
N GLY A 79 3.83 28.03 30.81
CA GLY A 79 3.84 28.90 29.64
C GLY A 79 2.94 28.25 28.61
N GLU A 80 1.71 28.75 28.53
CA GLU A 80 0.74 28.43 27.48
C GLU A 80 1.31 28.83 26.12
N SER A 81 2.19 28.00 25.58
CA SER A 81 2.56 28.01 24.18
C SER A 81 1.99 26.72 23.60
N GLY A 82 0.89 26.86 22.87
CA GLY A 82 0.22 25.79 22.15
C GLY A 82 1.12 25.21 21.07
N LEU A 83 2.14 24.44 21.46
CA LEU A 83 2.81 23.50 20.60
C LEU A 83 1.74 22.48 20.22
N ARG A 84 1.21 22.60 18.99
CA ARG A 84 0.29 21.61 18.42
C ARG A 84 0.98 20.24 18.55
N GLN A 85 0.55 19.44 19.52
CA GLN A 85 0.88 18.02 19.60
C GLN A 85 0.35 17.38 18.30
N GLY A 86 1.19 17.30 17.27
CA GLY A 86 0.75 17.11 15.88
C GLY A 86 1.65 16.23 15.04
N TRP A 87 2.82 15.83 15.53
CA TRP A 87 3.75 14.97 14.80
C TRP A 87 3.34 13.49 14.82
N ALA A 88 2.66 13.06 15.89
CA ALA A 88 2.19 11.69 16.07
C ALA A 88 0.69 11.49 15.77
N LEU A 89 -0.09 12.57 15.67
CA LEU A 89 -1.53 12.48 15.39
C LEU A 89 -1.78 12.37 13.88
N LYS A 90 -2.37 11.26 13.44
CA LYS A 90 -2.83 11.11 12.06
C LYS A 90 -3.93 12.12 11.79
N THR A 91 -3.67 13.13 10.97
CA THR A 91 -4.70 14.03 10.48
C THR A 91 -5.69 13.21 9.64
N LYS A 92 -6.96 13.20 10.04
CA LYS A 92 -8.02 12.56 9.25
C LYS A 92 -8.21 13.39 7.99
N LYS A 93 -7.57 12.99 6.88
CA LYS A 93 -7.80 13.62 5.57
C LYS A 93 -9.27 13.44 5.21
N LYS A 94 -9.98 14.54 4.94
CA LYS A 94 -11.36 14.46 4.44
C LYS A 94 -11.34 13.66 3.13
N ARG A 95 -12.13 12.59 3.08
CA ARG A 95 -12.35 11.81 1.86
C ARG A 95 -13.17 12.68 0.91
N VAL A 96 -12.60 13.00 -0.25
CA VAL A 96 -13.31 13.74 -1.29
C VAL A 96 -14.16 12.74 -2.06
N ILE A 97 -15.48 12.94 -2.03
CA ILE A 97 -16.44 12.14 -2.79
C ILE A 97 -16.69 12.88 -4.09
N PHE A 98 -16.68 12.15 -5.21
CA PHE A 98 -17.01 12.74 -6.50
C PHE A 98 -18.52 13.02 -6.59
N SER A 99 -18.89 14.17 -7.13
CA SER A 99 -20.27 14.51 -7.42
C SER A 99 -20.86 13.53 -8.46
N GLU A 100 -22.19 13.51 -8.55
CA GLU A 100 -22.89 12.65 -9.51
C GLU A 100 -22.54 13.05 -10.95
N ALA A 101 -22.52 14.34 -11.25
CA ALA A 101 -22.13 14.86 -12.56
C ALA A 101 -20.71 14.44 -12.96
N GLN A 102 -19.74 14.51 -12.02
CA GLN A 102 -18.38 14.02 -12.25
C GLN A 102 -18.35 12.52 -12.55
N ARG A 103 -19.09 11.72 -11.77
CA ARG A 103 -19.17 10.26 -11.96
C ARG A 103 -19.77 9.90 -13.31
N LYS A 104 -20.89 10.53 -13.67
CA LYS A 104 -21.56 10.32 -14.95
C LYS A 104 -20.62 10.61 -16.12
N TYR A 105 -19.97 11.78 -16.10
CA TYR A 105 -18.99 12.14 -17.14
C TYR A 105 -17.87 11.10 -17.30
N MET A 106 -17.24 10.68 -16.19
CA MET A 106 -16.14 9.72 -16.23
C MET A 106 -16.60 8.35 -16.74
N GLN A 107 -17.79 7.89 -16.33
CA GLN A 107 -18.36 6.62 -16.81
C GLN A 107 -18.66 6.68 -18.31
N ASP A 108 -19.30 7.74 -18.77
CA ASP A 108 -19.63 7.92 -20.19
C ASP A 108 -18.37 7.88 -21.06
N ARG A 109 -17.31 8.60 -20.64
CA ARG A 109 -16.02 8.58 -21.35
C ARG A 109 -15.35 7.20 -21.31
N PHE A 110 -15.38 6.52 -20.17
CA PHE A 110 -14.81 5.18 -20.03
C PHE A 110 -15.49 4.16 -20.97
N TYR A 111 -16.82 4.11 -20.96
CA TYR A 111 -17.57 3.18 -21.79
C TYR A 111 -17.57 3.56 -23.27
N ALA A 112 -17.52 4.84 -23.61
CA ALA A 112 -17.29 5.28 -24.98
C ALA A 112 -15.94 4.77 -25.52
N GLY A 113 -14.89 4.80 -24.71
CA GLY A 113 -13.59 4.22 -25.06
C GLY A 113 -13.65 2.70 -25.25
N LYS A 114 -14.39 1.98 -24.40
CA LYS A 114 -14.63 0.54 -24.58
C LYS A 114 -15.35 0.23 -25.89
N ARG A 115 -16.42 0.97 -26.20
CA ARG A 115 -17.21 0.76 -27.42
C ARG A 115 -16.42 1.04 -28.69
N THR A 116 -15.53 2.03 -28.65
CA THR A 116 -14.68 2.42 -29.79
C THR A 116 -13.38 1.62 -29.87
N GLY A 117 -13.04 0.84 -28.84
CA GLY A 117 -11.76 0.13 -28.72
C GLY A 117 -10.56 1.03 -28.44
N SER A 118 -10.77 2.35 -28.28
CA SER A 118 -9.70 3.32 -28.03
C SER A 118 -9.83 3.91 -26.62
N LYS A 119 -8.83 3.67 -25.78
CA LYS A 119 -8.84 4.16 -24.40
C LYS A 119 -8.72 5.69 -24.39
N VAL A 120 -9.68 6.35 -23.74
CA VAL A 120 -9.65 7.80 -23.56
C VAL A 120 -8.47 8.21 -22.67
N ASP A 121 -7.68 9.18 -23.13
CA ASP A 121 -6.60 9.77 -22.33
C ASP A 121 -7.17 10.58 -21.15
N PRO A 122 -6.79 10.26 -19.90
CA PRO A 122 -7.30 10.96 -18.71
C PRO A 122 -7.01 12.46 -18.68
N PHE A 123 -5.90 12.92 -19.27
CA PHE A 123 -5.56 14.34 -19.28
C PHE A 123 -6.44 15.11 -20.26
N ARG A 124 -6.65 14.56 -21.46
CA ARG A 124 -7.64 15.09 -22.41
C ARG A 124 -9.07 15.09 -21.85
N ALA A 125 -9.47 14.02 -21.16
CA ALA A 125 -10.76 13.99 -20.48
C ALA A 125 -10.88 15.09 -19.42
N ALA A 126 -9.81 15.40 -18.68
CA ALA A 126 -9.82 16.50 -17.71
C ALA A 126 -10.00 17.87 -18.37
N GLU A 127 -9.45 18.08 -19.57
CA GLU A 127 -9.65 19.32 -20.33
C GLU A 127 -11.05 19.41 -20.93
N GLU A 128 -11.54 18.33 -21.54
CA GLU A 128 -12.91 18.25 -22.06
C GLU A 128 -13.95 18.48 -20.98
N MET A 129 -13.74 17.96 -19.77
CA MET A 129 -14.62 18.17 -18.62
C MET A 129 -14.84 19.66 -18.32
N LYS A 130 -13.79 20.50 -18.48
CA LYS A 130 -13.87 21.95 -18.23
C LYS A 130 -14.73 22.69 -19.26
N ASN A 131 -14.84 22.12 -20.46
CA ASN A 131 -15.56 22.69 -21.59
C ASN A 131 -16.91 22.02 -21.82
N MET A 132 -17.35 21.16 -20.89
CA MET A 132 -18.60 20.44 -21.03
C MET A 132 -19.78 21.37 -20.77
N LYS A 133 -20.63 21.54 -21.79
CA LYS A 133 -21.79 22.44 -21.76
C LYS A 133 -23.08 21.69 -22.06
N GLU A 134 -24.15 22.12 -21.42
CA GLU A 134 -25.54 21.76 -21.71
C GLU A 134 -26.32 23.07 -21.88
N GLU A 135 -27.04 23.21 -23.00
CA GLU A 135 -27.89 24.39 -23.31
C GLU A 135 -27.21 25.74 -22.96
N ASP A 136 -25.96 25.87 -23.40
CA ASP A 136 -25.08 27.04 -23.22
C ASP A 136 -24.51 27.29 -21.80
N GLN A 137 -24.86 26.46 -20.81
CA GLN A 137 -24.30 26.51 -19.46
C GLN A 137 -23.26 25.41 -19.20
N TYR A 138 -22.24 25.71 -18.40
CA TYR A 138 -21.25 24.70 -17.99
C TYR A 138 -21.87 23.70 -17.01
N LEU A 139 -21.74 22.41 -17.30
CA LEU A 139 -22.28 21.31 -16.49
C LEU A 139 -21.60 21.17 -15.12
N LEU A 140 -20.34 21.60 -15.02
CA LEU A 140 -19.52 21.46 -13.82
C LEU A 140 -18.97 22.83 -13.44
N LYS A 141 -18.95 23.11 -12.14
CA LYS A 141 -18.32 24.32 -11.61
C LYS A 141 -16.80 24.16 -11.55
N ARG A 142 -16.06 25.26 -11.54
CA ARG A 142 -14.58 25.24 -11.47
C ARG A 142 -14.02 24.44 -10.28
N ASN A 143 -14.69 24.47 -9.13
CA ASN A 143 -14.32 23.70 -7.94
C ASN A 143 -14.59 22.20 -8.07
N GLU A 144 -15.34 21.78 -9.09
CA GLU A 144 -15.68 20.39 -9.40
C GLU A 144 -14.83 19.85 -10.56
N TYR A 145 -13.85 20.61 -11.05
CA TYR A 145 -12.95 20.09 -12.08
C TYR A 145 -12.01 19.04 -11.48
N LEU A 146 -11.91 17.91 -12.15
CA LEU A 146 -11.01 16.84 -11.79
C LEU A 146 -9.66 16.99 -12.52
N THR A 147 -8.59 16.56 -11.88
CA THR A 147 -7.28 16.45 -12.51
C THR A 147 -7.18 15.15 -13.32
N GLY A 148 -6.31 15.13 -14.34
CA GLY A 148 -6.06 13.92 -15.12
C GLY A 148 -5.62 12.72 -14.25
N GLN A 149 -4.92 12.98 -13.15
CA GLN A 149 -4.56 11.94 -12.17
C GLN A 149 -5.79 11.36 -11.44
N GLN A 150 -6.75 12.20 -11.05
CA GLN A 150 -7.99 11.74 -10.42
C GLN A 150 -8.82 10.90 -11.40
N ILE A 151 -8.94 11.34 -12.65
CA ILE A 151 -9.65 10.61 -13.71
C ILE A 151 -8.93 9.27 -14.01
N SER A 152 -7.60 9.28 -14.11
CA SER A 152 -6.79 8.06 -14.32
C SER A 152 -6.98 7.05 -13.17
N SER A 153 -6.99 7.52 -11.92
CA SER A 153 -7.28 6.68 -10.76
C SER A 153 -8.68 6.09 -10.81
N TYR A 154 -9.68 6.90 -11.20
CA TYR A 154 -11.06 6.45 -11.34
C TYR A 154 -11.21 5.41 -12.45
N PHE A 155 -10.62 5.63 -13.63
CA PHE A 155 -10.63 4.66 -14.73
C PHE A 155 -9.96 3.34 -14.36
N SER A 156 -8.87 3.39 -13.58
CA SER A 156 -8.22 2.17 -13.08
C SER A 156 -9.15 1.36 -12.19
N ARG A 157 -9.86 2.02 -11.27
CA ARG A 157 -10.88 1.38 -10.40
C ARG A 157 -12.06 0.84 -11.20
N LEU A 158 -12.54 1.60 -12.19
CA LEU A 158 -13.61 1.14 -13.08
C LEU A 158 -13.21 -0.08 -13.88
N ALA A 159 -11.98 -0.11 -14.43
CA ALA A 159 -11.48 -1.27 -15.17
C ALA A 159 -11.34 -2.51 -14.27
N MET A 160 -10.91 -2.33 -13.02
CA MET A 160 -10.90 -3.43 -12.05
C MET A 160 -12.31 -3.93 -11.75
N LYS A 161 -13.27 -3.02 -11.51
CA LYS A 161 -14.67 -3.38 -11.29
C LYS A 161 -15.25 -4.14 -12.50
N ASP A 162 -14.99 -3.65 -13.70
CA ASP A 162 -15.46 -4.23 -14.95
C ASP A 162 -14.89 -5.63 -15.18
N ARG A 163 -13.61 -5.86 -14.87
CA ARG A 163 -12.99 -7.20 -14.91
C ARG A 163 -13.53 -8.13 -13.82
N ASN A 164 -13.80 -7.61 -12.63
CA ASN A 164 -14.21 -8.40 -11.46
C ASN A 164 -15.75 -8.58 -11.38
N SER A 165 -16.51 -8.08 -12.37
CA SER A 165 -17.90 -8.48 -12.59
C SER A 165 -18.01 -9.89 -13.19
N GLU A 166 -16.91 -10.45 -13.70
CA GLU A 166 -16.69 -11.89 -13.83
C GLU A 166 -16.34 -12.48 -12.44
N PRO A 167 -16.80 -13.68 -12.09
CA PRO A 167 -16.95 -14.13 -10.70
C PRO A 167 -15.59 -14.37 -10.02
N GLY A 168 -15.04 -13.31 -9.42
CA GLY A 168 -13.75 -13.36 -8.74
C GLY A 168 -13.40 -12.05 -8.03
N ASP A 169 -13.95 -11.88 -6.82
CA ASP A 169 -13.48 -11.01 -5.73
C ASP A 169 -13.25 -9.50 -5.99
N PHE A 170 -14.19 -8.64 -5.54
CA PHE A 170 -13.98 -7.69 -4.42
C PHE A 170 -15.20 -6.75 -4.23
N LYS A 171 -15.82 -6.78 -3.04
CA LYS A 171 -16.93 -5.89 -2.61
C LYS A 171 -16.48 -4.57 -1.96
N SER A 172 -15.17 -4.35 -1.83
CA SER A 172 -14.64 -3.32 -0.91
C SER A 172 -14.82 -1.86 -1.36
N ALA A 173 -14.98 -1.56 -2.65
CA ALA A 173 -15.09 -0.15 -3.09
C ALA A 173 -16.53 0.39 -2.98
N GLU A 174 -17.53 -0.44 -3.30
CA GLU A 174 -18.96 -0.07 -3.25
C GLU A 174 -19.51 -0.11 -1.84
N GLU A 175 -19.05 -1.06 -1.02
CA GLU A 175 -19.37 -1.07 0.42
C GLU A 175 -18.82 0.18 1.09
N GLU A 176 -17.61 0.62 0.74
CA GLU A 176 -17.05 1.85 1.31
C GLU A 176 -17.82 3.10 0.86
N ASP A 177 -18.17 3.24 -0.43
CA ASP A 177 -18.96 4.39 -0.90
C ASP A 177 -20.38 4.41 -0.31
N SER A 178 -21.06 3.27 -0.27
CA SER A 178 -22.41 3.13 0.31
C SER A 178 -22.41 3.39 1.82
N LYS A 179 -21.43 2.82 2.54
CA LYS A 179 -21.24 3.03 3.98
C LYS A 179 -20.93 4.48 4.31
N LEU A 180 -20.20 5.19 3.44
CA LEU A 180 -19.93 6.61 3.60
C LEU A 180 -21.17 7.47 3.36
N GLU A 181 -21.99 7.15 2.36
CA GLU A 181 -23.25 7.85 2.13
C GLU A 181 -24.21 7.68 3.32
N LEU A 182 -24.33 6.46 3.84
CA LEU A 182 -25.06 6.15 5.08
C LEU A 182 -24.52 6.97 6.27
N LYS A 183 -23.19 7.02 6.43
CA LYS A 183 -22.57 7.78 7.52
C LYS A 183 -22.86 9.29 7.43
N ILE A 184 -22.88 9.85 6.21
CA ILE A 184 -23.23 11.26 6.00
C ILE A 184 -24.69 11.51 6.39
N LYS A 185 -25.62 10.64 5.95
CA LYS A 185 -27.05 10.75 6.31
C LYS A 185 -27.26 10.69 7.83
N ILE A 186 -26.59 9.76 8.52
CA ILE A 186 -26.67 9.64 9.99
C ILE A 186 -26.16 10.91 10.68
N LEU A 187 -25.01 11.46 10.25
CA LEU A 187 -24.46 12.68 10.85
C LEU A 187 -25.36 13.90 10.63
N GLN A 188 -26.06 13.99 9.50
CA GLN A 188 -27.03 15.05 9.23
C GLN A 188 -28.29 14.93 10.10
N GLN A 189 -28.71 13.72 10.45
CA GLN A 189 -29.86 13.50 11.34
C GLN A 189 -29.57 13.83 12.80
N LEU A 190 -28.33 13.62 13.26
CA LEU A 190 -27.90 13.95 14.63
C LEU A 190 -27.63 15.45 14.85
N ALA A 191 -27.59 16.24 13.78
CA ALA A 191 -27.37 17.69 13.84
C ALA A 191 -28.69 18.50 13.85
N LYS A 192 -29.84 17.83 13.85
CA LYS A 192 -31.17 18.41 14.09
C LYS A 192 -31.60 18.12 15.52
#